data_AF-A0A518FQ89-F1
#
_entry.id   AF-A0A518FQ89-F1
#
_cell.length_a   1.000
_cell.length_b   1.000
_cell.length_c   1.000
_cell.angle_alpha   90.00
_cell.angle_beta   90.00
_cell.angle_gamma   90.00
#
_symmetry.space_group_name_H-M   'P 1'
#
loop_
_entity.id
_entity.type
_entity.pdbx_description
1 polymer ?
#
loop_
_entity_poly.entity_id
_entity_poly.type
_entity_poly.pdbx_seq_one_letter_code
_entity_poly.pdbx_strand_id
1 'polypeptide(L)'
;MKLLTNFWRDEAGLVMSAELVLLGTVGVIGATVGISAASTAINDELVEFSHAIRSLDQSYEVQGHTSCRAWTASSSYRQQDVDKSLADLCGQIDRANRAVEKKREMKRKAPPKSSDLRKKMEAKKRKAKQQKKNEA
;
A
#
# COMPACT_ATOMS: atom_id res chain seq x y z
N MET A 1 32.31 13.62 42.53
CA MET A 1 31.08 12.97 42.02
C MET A 1 29.82 13.80 42.36
N LYS A 2 29.75 15.08 41.97
CA LYS A 2 28.56 15.93 42.24
C LYS A 2 27.62 16.05 41.04
N LEU A 3 28.16 15.87 39.83
CA LEU A 3 27.41 15.94 38.58
C LEU A 3 26.42 14.78 38.41
N LEU A 4 26.87 13.55 38.68
CA LEU A 4 26.03 12.35 38.62
C LEU A 4 24.89 12.36 39.65
N THR A 5 25.17 12.83 40.88
CA THR A 5 24.14 12.95 41.94
C THR A 5 23.13 14.06 41.67
N ASN A 6 23.52 15.12 40.96
CA ASN A 6 22.61 16.20 40.58
C ASN A 6 21.68 15.77 39.44
N PHE A 7 22.18 15.01 38.47
CA PHE A 7 21.36 14.43 37.41
C PHE A 7 20.32 13.43 37.94
N TRP A 8 20.69 12.62 38.93
CA TRP A 8 19.80 11.68 39.62
C TRP A 8 18.75 12.35 40.51
N ARG A 9 18.90 13.64 40.82
CA ARG A 9 17.94 14.43 41.61
C ARG A 9 17.23 15.49 40.76
N ASP A 10 17.49 15.52 39.46
CA ASP A 10 16.90 16.48 38.54
C ASP A 10 15.57 15.92 38.00
N GLU A 11 14.51 16.13 38.79
CA GLU A 11 13.12 15.79 38.44
C GLU A 11 12.53 16.76 37.39
N ALA A 12 13.19 17.90 37.14
CA ALA A 12 12.67 18.99 36.33
C ALA A 12 13.23 18.96 34.90
N GLY A 13 12.80 17.96 34.13
CA GLY A 13 12.66 18.12 32.68
C GLY A 13 13.53 17.23 31.80
N LEU A 14 14.74 16.84 32.19
CA LEU A 14 15.57 16.00 31.32
C LEU A 14 15.15 14.52 31.35
N VAL A 15 14.87 13.97 32.53
CA VAL A 15 14.41 12.57 32.71
C VAL A 15 13.00 12.40 32.14
N MET A 16 12.09 13.32 32.43
CA MET A 16 10.72 13.33 31.88
C MET A 16 10.69 13.48 30.35
N SER A 17 11.61 14.26 29.76
CA SER A 17 11.70 14.38 28.30
C SER A 17 12.22 13.10 27.65
N ALA A 18 13.18 12.42 28.28
CA ALA A 18 13.68 11.13 27.81
C ALA A 18 12.59 10.04 27.85
N GLU A 19 11.79 10.02 28.92
CA GLU A 19 10.66 9.10 29.06
C GLU A 19 9.57 9.36 28.02
N LEU A 20 9.19 10.63 27.79
CA LEU A 20 8.18 10.98 26.80
C LEU A 20 8.62 10.64 25.36
N VAL A 21 9.91 10.82 25.05
CA VAL A 21 10.47 10.38 23.76
C VAL A 21 10.44 8.87 23.63
N LEU A 22 10.76 8.12 24.69
CA LEU A 22 10.69 6.67 24.67
C LEU A 22 9.25 6.17 24.47
N LEU A 23 8.29 6.69 25.23
CA LEU A 23 6.87 6.37 25.05
C LEU A 23 6.34 6.78 23.67
N GLY A 24 6.76 7.95 23.17
CA GLY A 24 6.40 8.44 21.85
C GLY A 24 6.90 7.52 20.74
N THR A 25 8.15 7.06 20.82
CA THR A 25 8.72 6.13 19.82
C THR A 25 8.03 4.77 19.84
N VAL A 26 7.78 4.19 21.02
CA VAL A 26 7.03 2.94 21.16
C VAL A 26 5.60 3.11 20.65
N GLY A 27 4.95 4.23 20.96
CA GLY A 27 3.61 4.56 20.47
C GLY A 27 3.53 4.66 18.94
N VAL A 28 4.49 5.35 18.31
CA VAL A 28 4.54 5.49 16.84
C VAL A 28 4.80 4.15 16.16
N ILE A 29 5.71 3.33 16.68
CA ILE A 29 5.98 2.00 16.13
C ILE A 29 4.74 1.11 16.29
N GLY A 30 4.13 1.10 17.49
CA GLY A 30 2.92 0.33 17.78
C GLY A 30 1.74 0.73 16.89
N ALA A 31 1.51 2.04 16.70
CA ALA A 31 0.47 2.53 15.82
C ALA A 31 0.72 2.18 14.35
N THR A 32 1.98 2.28 13.89
CA THR A 32 2.34 1.95 12.50
C THR A 32 2.11 0.47 12.21
N VAL A 33 2.60 -0.42 13.09
CA VAL A 33 2.42 -1.86 12.92
C VAL A 33 0.94 -2.24 13.10
N GLY A 34 0.26 -1.66 14.08
CA GLY A 34 -1.16 -1.90 14.34
C GLY A 34 -2.07 -1.53 13.16
N ILE A 35 -1.88 -0.35 12.57
CA ILE A 35 -2.60 0.07 11.37
C ILE A 35 -2.27 -0.85 10.18
N SER A 36 -1.00 -1.24 10.03
CA SER A 36 -0.61 -2.17 8.97
C SER A 36 -1.32 -3.52 9.12
N ALA A 37 -1.36 -4.07 10.34
CA ALA A 37 -2.03 -5.35 10.61
C ALA A 37 -3.55 -5.24 10.39
N ALA A 38 -4.17 -4.17 10.86
CA ALA A 38 -5.60 -3.92 10.64
C ALA A 38 -5.95 -3.81 9.15
N SER A 39 -5.10 -3.11 8.38
CA SER A 39 -5.29 -2.99 6.92
C SER A 39 -5.19 -4.34 6.22
N THR A 40 -4.25 -5.21 6.63
CA THR A 40 -4.13 -6.56 6.07
C THR A 40 -5.34 -7.39 6.41
N ALA A 41 -5.76 -7.42 7.68
CA ALA A 41 -6.93 -8.19 8.11
C ALA A 41 -8.22 -7.78 7.38
N ILE A 42 -8.49 -6.47 7.26
CA ILE A 42 -9.66 -5.98 6.52
C ILE A 42 -9.60 -6.40 5.05
N ASN A 43 -8.42 -6.33 4.43
CA ASN A 43 -8.27 -6.74 3.04
C ASN A 43 -8.52 -8.24 2.84
N ASP A 44 -8.05 -9.08 3.77
CA ASP A 44 -8.24 -10.52 3.71
C ASP A 44 -9.74 -10.89 3.85
N GLU A 45 -10.46 -10.23 4.76
CA GLU A 45 -11.92 -10.40 4.89
C GLU A 45 -12.69 -9.93 3.64
N LEU A 46 -12.23 -8.85 2.98
CA LEU A 46 -12.83 -8.40 1.72
C LEU A 46 -12.56 -9.36 0.55
N VAL A 47 -11.42 -10.06 0.56
CA VAL A 47 -11.13 -11.12 -0.40
C VAL A 47 -12.07 -12.30 -0.16
N GLU A 48 -12.26 -12.73 1.08
CA GLU A 48 -13.19 -13.81 1.41
C GLU A 48 -14.64 -13.44 1.09
N PHE A 49 -15.05 -12.21 1.39
CA PHE A 49 -16.36 -11.68 0.99
C PHE A 49 -16.54 -11.73 -0.53
N SER A 50 -15.50 -11.41 -1.30
CA SER A 50 -15.52 -11.49 -2.77
C SER A 50 -15.68 -12.93 -3.26
N HIS A 51 -15.04 -13.90 -2.59
CA HIS A 51 -15.21 -15.32 -2.88
C HIS A 51 -16.63 -15.80 -2.58
N ALA A 52 -17.21 -15.38 -1.45
CA ALA A 52 -18.58 -15.72 -1.07
C ALA A 52 -19.60 -15.21 -2.11
N ILE A 53 -19.50 -13.94 -2.52
CA ILE A 53 -20.38 -13.36 -3.55
C ILE A 53 -20.27 -14.11 -4.88
N ARG A 54 -19.04 -14.49 -5.27
CA ARG A 54 -18.80 -15.21 -6.54
C ARG A 54 -19.23 -16.68 -6.51
N SER A 55 -19.42 -17.22 -5.32
CA SER A 55 -19.94 -18.56 -5.08
C SER A 55 -21.47 -18.63 -5.12
N LEU A 56 -22.16 -17.47 -5.09
CA LEU A 56 -23.59 -17.42 -5.34
C LEU A 56 -23.90 -17.75 -6.81
N ASP A 57 -25.05 -18.38 -7.01
CA ASP A 57 -25.60 -18.60 -8.35
C ASP A 57 -26.32 -17.33 -8.83
N GLN A 58 -25.72 -16.65 -9.81
CA GLN A 58 -26.26 -15.49 -10.53
C GLN A 58 -26.85 -15.90 -11.88
N SER A 59 -27.08 -17.20 -12.09
CA SER A 59 -27.80 -17.68 -13.26
C SER A 59 -29.25 -17.22 -13.22
N TYR A 60 -29.80 -16.90 -14.38
CA TYR A 60 -31.20 -16.56 -14.52
C TYR A 60 -31.79 -17.14 -15.80
N GLU A 61 -33.09 -17.37 -15.79
CA GLU A 61 -33.86 -17.75 -16.96
C GLU A 61 -35.21 -17.02 -16.93
N VAL A 62 -35.47 -16.25 -17.99
CA VAL A 62 -36.73 -15.56 -18.23
C VAL A 62 -37.36 -16.19 -19.47
N GLN A 63 -38.43 -16.94 -19.26
CA GLN A 63 -39.12 -17.63 -20.35
C GLN A 63 -39.80 -16.62 -21.29
N GLY A 64 -39.69 -16.89 -22.59
CA GLY A 64 -40.44 -16.17 -23.60
C GLY A 64 -41.92 -16.57 -23.55
N HIS A 65 -42.83 -15.61 -23.76
CA HIS A 65 -44.26 -15.89 -23.81
C HIS A 65 -44.78 -15.89 -25.25
N THR A 66 -45.62 -16.86 -25.58
CA THR A 66 -46.41 -16.87 -26.82
C THR A 66 -47.87 -16.55 -26.49
N SER A 67 -48.53 -15.72 -27.30
CA SER A 67 -49.97 -15.52 -27.22
C SER A 67 -50.54 -15.18 -28.59
N CYS A 68 -51.57 -15.91 -29.02
CA CYS A 68 -52.16 -15.83 -30.36
C CYS A 68 -51.10 -15.93 -31.47
N ARG A 69 -50.74 -14.79 -32.09
CA ARG A 69 -49.74 -14.64 -33.16
C ARG A 69 -48.54 -13.78 -32.75
N ALA A 70 -48.45 -13.42 -31.47
CA ALA A 70 -47.33 -12.66 -30.89
C ALA A 70 -46.43 -13.60 -30.08
N TRP A 71 -45.14 -13.31 -30.09
CA TRP A 71 -44.15 -14.00 -29.28
C TRP A 71 -43.10 -13.03 -28.77
N THR A 72 -42.60 -13.30 -27.57
CA THR A 72 -41.43 -12.63 -27.00
C THR A 72 -40.30 -13.63 -26.80
N ALA A 73 -39.08 -13.21 -27.14
CA ALA A 73 -37.91 -14.03 -26.97
C ALA A 73 -37.63 -14.33 -25.49
N SER A 74 -37.14 -15.55 -25.23
CA SER A 74 -36.59 -15.95 -23.94
C SER A 74 -35.21 -15.31 -23.74
N SER A 75 -34.82 -15.09 -22.48
CA SER A 75 -33.44 -14.72 -22.12
C SER A 75 -32.95 -15.61 -21.00
N SER A 76 -31.71 -16.10 -21.10
CA SER A 76 -31.08 -16.85 -20.03
C SER A 76 -29.60 -16.54 -19.95
N TYR A 77 -29.07 -16.65 -18.74
CA TYR A 77 -27.65 -16.62 -18.46
C TYR A 77 -27.34 -17.76 -17.48
N ARG A 78 -26.33 -18.57 -17.79
CA ARG A 78 -25.74 -19.48 -16.83
C ARG A 78 -24.40 -18.95 -16.40
N GLN A 79 -24.25 -18.78 -15.09
CA GLN A 79 -22.98 -18.45 -14.50
C GLN A 79 -22.00 -19.61 -14.71
N GLN A 80 -20.72 -19.26 -14.88
CA GLN A 80 -19.63 -20.22 -14.93
C GLN A 80 -19.47 -20.94 -13.58
N ASP A 81 -19.01 -22.19 -13.60
CA ASP A 81 -18.69 -22.96 -12.39
C ASP A 81 -17.85 -22.14 -11.40
N VAL A 82 -18.20 -22.24 -10.12
CA VAL A 82 -17.58 -21.49 -9.03
C VAL A 82 -16.05 -21.64 -9.04
N ASP A 83 -15.54 -22.87 -9.16
CA ASP A 83 -14.10 -23.14 -9.15
C ASP A 83 -13.35 -22.41 -10.27
N LYS A 84 -13.91 -22.41 -11.48
CA LYS A 84 -13.32 -21.70 -12.63
C LYS A 84 -13.41 -20.19 -12.43
N SER A 85 -14.51 -19.72 -11.87
CA SER A 85 -14.75 -18.31 -11.58
C SER A 85 -13.77 -17.77 -10.53
N LEU A 86 -13.50 -18.53 -9.47
CA LEU A 86 -12.52 -18.22 -8.43
C LEU A 86 -11.09 -18.27 -8.97
N ALA A 87 -10.77 -19.27 -9.81
CA ALA A 87 -9.47 -19.38 -10.46
C ALA A 87 -9.17 -18.18 -11.38
N ASP A 88 -10.15 -17.71 -12.15
CA ASP A 88 -9.97 -16.51 -12.98
C ASP A 88 -9.75 -15.26 -12.12
N LEU A 89 -10.51 -15.11 -11.01
CA LEU A 89 -10.31 -14.00 -10.07
C LEU A 89 -8.88 -14.01 -9.48
N CYS A 90 -8.41 -15.17 -9.02
CA CYS A 90 -7.04 -15.32 -8.52
C CYS A 90 -6.01 -14.95 -9.61
N GLY A 91 -6.23 -15.41 -10.84
CA GLY A 91 -5.40 -15.04 -11.99
C GLY A 91 -5.39 -13.53 -12.27
N GLN A 92 -6.51 -12.83 -12.09
CA GLN A 92 -6.59 -11.37 -12.20
C GLN A 92 -5.78 -10.65 -11.11
N ILE A 93 -5.90 -11.09 -9.85
CA ILE A 93 -5.16 -10.56 -8.70
C ILE A 93 -3.65 -10.71 -8.95
N ASP A 94 -3.21 -11.89 -9.38
CA ASP A 94 -1.80 -12.15 -9.68
C ASP A 94 -1.26 -11.28 -10.81
N ARG A 95 -2.06 -11.06 -11.87
CA ARG A 95 -1.69 -10.13 -12.96
C ARG A 95 -1.53 -8.71 -12.45
N ALA A 96 -2.43 -8.25 -11.58
CA ALA A 96 -2.35 -6.93 -10.96
C ALA A 96 -1.08 -6.79 -10.08
N ASN A 97 -0.81 -7.77 -9.23
CA ASN A 97 0.38 -7.80 -8.37
C ASN A 97 1.68 -7.78 -9.19
N ARG A 98 1.76 -8.61 -10.24
CA ARG A 98 2.91 -8.58 -11.17
C ARG A 98 3.09 -7.24 -11.87
N ALA A 99 2.00 -6.56 -12.24
CA ALA A 99 2.08 -5.23 -12.84
C ALA A 99 2.59 -4.17 -11.85
N VAL A 100 2.20 -4.26 -10.57
CA VAL A 100 2.71 -3.40 -9.50
C VAL A 100 4.21 -3.63 -9.29
N GLU A 101 4.64 -4.89 -9.19
CA GLU A 101 6.05 -5.23 -9.03
C GLU A 101 6.90 -4.75 -10.22
N LYS A 102 6.44 -4.98 -11.46
CA LYS A 102 7.09 -4.42 -12.65
C LYS A 102 7.21 -2.89 -12.59
N LYS A 103 6.17 -2.18 -12.14
CA LYS A 103 6.22 -0.72 -11.95
C LYS A 103 7.24 -0.32 -10.88
N ARG A 104 7.34 -1.06 -9.78
CA ARG A 104 8.32 -0.84 -8.71
C ARG A 104 9.75 -1.06 -9.24
N GLU A 105 9.98 -2.13 -9.98
CA GLU A 105 11.27 -2.40 -10.61
C GLU A 105 11.67 -1.34 -11.63
N MET A 106 10.75 -0.92 -12.51
CA MET A 106 11.01 0.15 -13.47
C MET A 106 11.38 1.45 -12.77
N LYS A 107 10.71 1.80 -11.66
CA LYS A 107 11.08 2.96 -10.84
C LYS A 107 12.46 2.83 -10.20
N ARG A 108 12.88 1.63 -9.79
CA ARG A 108 14.22 1.37 -9.24
C ARG A 108 15.32 1.47 -10.30
N LYS A 109 15.05 0.98 -11.52
CA LYS A 109 16.01 0.97 -12.64
C LYS A 109 16.03 2.27 -13.46
N ALA A 110 15.08 3.18 -13.21
CA ALA A 110 14.98 4.43 -13.97
C ALA A 110 16.23 5.31 -13.76
N PRO A 111 16.82 5.86 -14.84
CA PRO A 111 17.91 6.83 -14.70
C PRO A 111 17.41 8.09 -13.96
N PRO A 112 18.30 8.80 -13.24
CA PRO A 112 17.94 10.01 -12.52
C PRO A 112 17.35 11.03 -13.51
N LYS A 113 16.26 11.69 -13.12
CA LYS A 113 15.60 12.69 -13.97
C LYS A 113 16.60 13.82 -14.30
N SER A 114 16.44 14.44 -15.46
CA SER A 114 17.30 15.55 -15.92
C SER A 114 17.36 16.71 -14.92
N SER A 115 16.29 16.94 -14.16
CA SER A 115 16.23 17.87 -13.03
C SER A 115 17.20 17.51 -11.89
N ASP A 116 17.32 16.22 -11.58
CA ASP A 116 18.18 15.72 -10.50
C ASP A 116 19.65 15.76 -10.92
N LEU A 117 19.94 15.52 -12.20
CA LEU A 117 21.26 15.71 -12.78
C LEU A 117 21.70 17.18 -12.74
N ARG A 118 20.80 18.12 -13.08
CA ARG A 118 21.03 19.58 -12.98
C ARG A 118 21.37 20.00 -11.55
N LYS A 119 20.55 19.58 -10.57
CA LYS A 119 20.81 19.86 -9.14
C LYS A 119 22.15 19.30 -8.66
N LYS A 120 22.51 18.08 -9.09
CA LYS A 120 23.82 17.48 -8.77
C LYS A 120 24.98 18.28 -9.36
N MET A 121 24.88 18.74 -10.61
CA MET A 121 25.90 19.60 -11.23
C MET A 121 26.06 20.94 -10.52
N GLU A 122 24.96 21.60 -10.14
CA GLU A 122 25.00 22.86 -9.40
C GLU A 122 25.61 22.70 -8.01
N ALA A 123 25.24 21.63 -7.29
CA ALA A 123 25.85 21.29 -6.00
C ALA A 123 27.36 21.04 -6.14
N LYS A 124 27.80 20.34 -7.20
CA LYS A 124 29.22 20.09 -7.48
C LYS A 124 29.97 21.39 -7.80
N LYS A 125 29.38 22.29 -8.59
CA LYS A 125 29.92 23.64 -8.87
C LYS A 125 30.06 24.47 -7.60
N ARG A 126 29.06 24.45 -6.70
CA ARG A 126 29.10 25.19 -5.43
C ARG A 126 30.22 24.67 -4.53
N LYS A 127 30.37 23.34 -4.39
CA LYS A 127 31.48 22.73 -3.62
C LYS A 127 32.85 23.09 -4.18
N ALA A 128 33.04 23.01 -5.50
CA ALA A 128 34.31 23.38 -6.14
C ALA A 128 34.67 24.86 -5.95
N LYS A 129 33.66 25.76 -6.00
CA LYS A 129 33.87 27.19 -5.73
C LYS A 129 34.26 27.45 -4.27
N GLN A 130 33.74 26.65 -3.35
CA GLN A 130 34.00 26.79 -1.91
C GLN A 130 35.38 26.23 -1.52
N GLN A 131 35.83 25.14 -2.14
CA GLN A 131 37.22 24.64 -2.00
C GLN A 131 38.24 25.67 -2.48
N LYS A 132 38.06 26.25 -3.67
CA LYS A 132 38.95 27.30 -4.19
C LYS A 132 39.00 28.57 -3.31
N LYS A 133 37.98 28.81 -2.50
CA LYS A 133 37.89 29.97 -1.60
C LYS A 133 38.51 29.70 -0.23
N ASN A 134 38.75 28.44 0.11
CA ASN A 134 39.42 28.03 1.35
C ASN A 134 40.92 27.79 1.13
N GLU A 135 41.37 27.68 -0.12
CA GLU A 135 42.77 27.51 -0.51
C GLU A 135 43.48 28.85 -0.87
N ALA A 136 42.77 29.97 -0.79
CA ALA A 136 43.25 31.33 -1.02
C ALA A 136 43.01 32.19 0.23
#